data_AF-A0A4V3US94-F1
#
_entry.id   AF-A0A4V3US94-F1
#
_cell.length_a   1.000
_cell.length_b   1.000
_cell.length_c   1.000
_cell.angle_alpha   90.00
_cell.angle_beta   90.00
_cell.angle_gamma   90.00
#
_symmetry.space_group_name_H-M   'P 1'
#
loop_
_entity.id
_entity.type
_entity.pdbx_description
1 polymer ?
#
loop_
_entity_poly.entity_id
_entity_poly.type
_entity_poly.pdbx_seq_one_letter_code
_entity_poly.pdbx_strand_id
1 'polypeptide(L)' 'MTAKSFLVYWNNSPSPYMVERFNVLADRGAFEFEAWFNDRIEPGRSWDVDESTWRLNFRYLPTTRIGKRGLHWP' A
#
# COMPACT_ATOMS: atom_id res chain seq x y z
N MET A 1 28.61 -5.99 1.21
CA MET A 1 27.15 -5.92 1.43
C MET A 1 26.51 -5.68 0.07
N THR A 2 25.76 -6.63 -0.46
CA THR A 2 25.01 -6.43 -1.71
C THR A 2 23.83 -5.53 -1.40
N ALA A 3 23.71 -4.39 -2.08
CA ALA A 3 22.55 -3.51 -1.92
C ALA A 3 21.28 -4.28 -2.30
N LYS A 4 20.27 -4.30 -1.42
CA LYS A 4 18.96 -4.86 -1.76
C LYS A 4 18.25 -3.89 -2.69
N SER A 5 17.57 -4.41 -3.71
CA SER A 5 16.68 -3.59 -4.53
C SER A 5 15.54 -3.05 -3.67
N PHE A 6 15.10 -1.82 -3.98
CA PHE A 6 13.94 -1.20 -3.34
C PHE A 6 12.75 -1.26 -4.30
N LEU A 7 11.62 -1.77 -3.82
CA LEU A 7 10.39 -1.95 -4.60
C LEU A 7 9.23 -1.22 -3.92
N VAL A 8 8.59 -0.34 -4.68
CA VAL A 8 7.31 0.28 -4.30
C VAL A 8 6.19 -0.37 -5.09
N TYR A 9 5.14 -0.81 -4.40
CA TYR A 9 3.90 -1.22 -5.01
C TYR A 9 2.81 -0.18 -4.76
N TRP A 10 2.36 0.52 -5.80
CA TRP A 10 1.31 1.53 -5.71
C TRP A 10 -0.04 0.94 -6.14
N ASN A 11 -1.05 1.00 -5.26
CA ASN A 11 -2.42 0.60 -5.52
C ASN A 11 -3.46 1.66 -5.07
N ASN A 12 -4.73 1.51 -5.48
CA ASN A 12 -5.80 2.43 -5.07
C ASN A 12 -6.16 2.26 -3.60
N SER A 13 -6.48 1.04 -3.16
CA SER A 13 -6.89 0.75 -1.79
C SER A 13 -6.33 -0.60 -1.35
N PRO A 14 -6.13 -0.82 -0.04
CA PRO A 14 -5.66 -2.09 0.48
C PRO A 14 -6.77 -3.15 0.42
N SER A 15 -6.60 -4.18 -0.41
CA SER A 15 -7.47 -5.35 -0.38
C SER A 15 -6.88 -6.44 0.53
N PRO A 16 -7.69 -7.21 1.28
CA PRO A 16 -7.18 -8.20 2.25
C PRO A 16 -6.24 -9.21 1.59
N TYR A 17 -6.62 -9.70 0.41
CA TYR A 17 -5.83 -10.63 -0.36
C TYR A 17 -4.46 -10.07 -0.81
N MET A 18 -4.41 -8.79 -1.17
CA MET A 18 -3.14 -8.15 -1.56
C MET A 18 -2.25 -7.93 -0.35
N VAL A 19 -2.82 -7.50 0.77
CA VAL A 19 -2.11 -7.33 2.04
C VAL A 19 -1.50 -8.66 2.50
N GLU A 20 -2.22 -9.77 2.44
CA GLU A 20 -1.69 -11.09 2.79
C GLU A 20 -0.47 -11.46 1.94
N ARG A 21 -0.54 -11.22 0.62
CA ARG A 21 0.60 -11.42 -0.28
C ARG A 21 1.78 -10.53 0.09
N PHE A 22 1.53 -9.27 0.43
CA PHE A 22 2.56 -8.31 0.81
C PHE A 22 3.22 -8.65 2.14
N ASN A 23 2.47 -9.13 3.12
CA ASN A 23 3.02 -9.68 4.35
C ASN A 23 4.01 -10.80 4.05
N VAL A 24 3.64 -11.75 3.18
CA VAL A 24 4.55 -12.84 2.77
C VAL A 24 5.80 -12.31 2.07
N LEU A 25 5.69 -11.25 1.25
CA LEU A 25 6.85 -10.63 0.59
C LEU A 25 7.77 -9.93 1.59
N ALA A 26 7.21 -9.17 2.53
CA ALA A 26 7.95 -8.50 3.60
C ALA A 26 8.69 -9.53 4.49
N ASP A 27 8.00 -10.60 4.88
CA ASP A 27 8.54 -11.67 5.72
C ASP A 27 9.73 -12.40 5.03
N ARG A 28 9.75 -12.50 3.69
CA ARG A 28 10.85 -13.13 2.94
C ARG A 28 12.12 -12.29 2.90
N GLY A 29 12.03 -10.97 3.01
CA GLY A 29 13.17 -10.05 3.04
C GLY A 29 14.09 -10.08 1.81
N ALA A 30 13.60 -10.52 0.65
CA ALA A 30 14.40 -10.62 -0.59
C ALA A 30 14.78 -9.24 -1.18
N PHE A 31 13.96 -8.23 -0.90
CA PHE A 31 14.13 -6.83 -1.31
C PHE A 31 13.56 -5.92 -0.20
N GLU A 32 13.88 -4.63 -0.26
CA GLU A 32 13.19 -3.63 0.55
C GLU A 32 11.86 -3.29 -0.13
N PHE A 33 10.77 -3.29 0.62
CA PHE A 33 9.41 -3.27 0.08
C PHE A 33 8.54 -2.25 0.81
N GLU A 34 7.82 -1.44 0.04
CA GLU A 34 6.75 -0.57 0.53
C GLU A 34 5.48 -0.69 -0.31
N ALA A 35 4.32 -0.73 0.34
CA ALA A 35 3.03 -0.60 -0.32
C ALA A 35 2.47 0.83 -0.17
N TRP A 36 2.14 1.46 -1.28
CA TRP A 36 1.52 2.78 -1.32
C TRP A 36 0.07 2.64 -1.74
N PHE A 37 -0.83 3.26 -0.99
CA PHE A 37 -2.27 3.23 -1.24
C PHE A 37 -2.79 4.64 -1.48
N ASN A 38 -3.66 4.85 -2.46
CA ASN A 38 -4.32 6.14 -2.65
C ASN A 38 -5.19 6.49 -1.45
N ASP A 39 -6.04 5.55 -1.03
CA ASP A 39 -7.01 5.73 0.04
C ASP A 39 -7.12 4.49 0.93
N ARG A 40 -7.49 4.70 2.19
CA ARG A 40 -7.80 3.62 3.13
C ARG A 40 -9.07 2.88 2.74
N ILE A 41 -10.12 3.60 2.36
CA ILE A 41 -11.44 3.05 2.04
C ILE A 41 -11.84 3.58 0.67
N GLU A 42 -12.29 2.70 -0.21
CA GLU A 42 -12.77 3.04 -1.55
C GLU A 42 -14.29 2.76 -1.65
N PRO A 43 -15.10 3.71 -2.14
CA PRO A 43 -16.53 3.50 -2.33
C PRO A 43 -16.82 2.25 -3.18
N GLY A 44 -17.75 1.41 -2.72
CA GLY A 44 -18.11 0.17 -3.41
C GLY A 44 -17.24 -1.05 -3.05
N ARG A 45 -16.28 -0.90 -2.13
CA ARG A 45 -15.59 -2.03 -1.48
C ARG A 45 -16.23 -2.33 -0.13
N SER A 46 -16.36 -3.62 0.18
CA SER A 46 -17.09 -4.11 1.36
C SER A 46 -16.21 -4.78 2.40
N TRP A 47 -14.89 -4.81 2.20
CA TRP A 47 -13.98 -5.40 3.18
C TRP A 47 -13.49 -4.35 4.17
N ASP A 48 -13.25 -4.79 5.40
CA ASP A 48 -12.62 -3.99 6.42
C ASP A 48 -11.10 -3.93 6.19
N VAL A 49 -10.54 -2.79 6.59
CA VAL A 49 -9.10 -2.58 6.61
C VAL A 49 -8.67 -2.62 8.07
N ASP A 50 -7.84 -3.61 8.40
CA ASP A 50 -7.22 -3.76 9.71
C ASP A 50 -5.70 -3.74 9.55
N GLU A 51 -5.13 -2.53 9.69
CA GLU A 51 -3.70 -2.30 9.59
C GLU A 51 -2.89 -2.97 10.71
N SER A 52 -3.52 -3.41 11.82
CA SER A 52 -2.82 -4.07 12.93
C SER A 52 -2.25 -5.44 12.54
N THR A 53 -2.75 -6.03 11.46
CA THR A 53 -2.31 -7.34 10.96
C THR A 53 -1.14 -7.23 9.97
N TRP A 54 -0.71 -6.02 9.63
CA TRP A 54 0.25 -5.78 8.56
C TRP A 54 1.67 -5.88 9.08
N ARG A 55 2.51 -6.59 8.34
CA ARG A 55 3.95 -6.78 8.59
C ARG A 55 4.81 -6.14 7.51
N LEU A 56 4.19 -5.30 6.67
CA LEU A 56 4.83 -4.55 5.61
C LEU A 56 4.97 -3.07 5.99
N ASN A 57 5.96 -2.40 5.41
CA ASN A 57 5.99 -0.94 5.38
C ASN A 57 4.92 -0.45 4.40
N PHE A 58 4.15 0.56 4.81
CA PHE A 58 3.10 1.13 3.97
C PHE A 58 2.91 2.62 4.22
N ARG A 59 2.27 3.29 3.26
CA ARG A 59 1.72 4.63 3.47
C ARG A 59 0.50 4.88 2.61
N TYR A 60 -0.36 5.77 3.09
CA TYR A 60 -1.42 6.39 2.31
C TYR A 60 -0.88 7.65 1.64
N LEU A 61 -1.15 7.80 0.35
CA LEU A 61 -0.60 8.90 -0.43
C LEU A 61 -1.40 10.18 -0.19
N PRO A 62 -0.72 11.31 0.03
CA PRO A 62 -1.40 12.59 0.18
C PRO A 62 -2.16 12.94 -1.10
N THR A 63 -3.37 13.48 -0.93
CA THR A 63 -4.25 13.86 -2.05
C THR A 63 -4.44 15.36 -2.10
N THR A 64 -4.22 15.96 -3.27
CA THR A 64 -4.67 17.33 -3.54
C THR A 64 -5.96 17.30 -4.35
N ARG A 65 -6.97 18.06 -3.92
CA ARG A 65 -8.22 18.23 -4.67
C ARG A 65 -8.19 19.53 -5.47
N ILE A 66 -8.29 19.43 -6.79
CA ILE A 66 -8.40 20.57 -7.71
C ILE A 66 -9.76 20.47 -8.41
N GLY A 67 -10.72 21.27 -7.95
CA GLY A 67 -12.11 21.16 -8.39
C GLY A 67 -12.69 19.77 -8.07
N LYS A 68 -13.19 19.07 -9.09
CA LYS A 68 -13.74 17.70 -8.96
C LYS A 68 -12.68 16.58 -9.08
N ARG A 69 -11.40 16.91 -9.36
CA ARG A 69 -10.33 15.91 -9.51
C ARG A 69 -9.52 15.80 -8.21
N GLY A 70 -9.34 14.58 -7.74
CA GLY A 70 -8.32 14.24 -6.74
C GLY A 70 -7.05 13.75 -7.44
N LEU A 71 -5.89 14.18 -6.97
CA LEU A 71 -4.58 13.74 -7.45
C LEU A 71 -3.75 13.26 -6.26
N HIS A 72 -3.24 12.03 -6.33
CA HIS A 72 -2.39 11.43 -5.30
C HIS A 72 -0.91 11.61 -5.66
N TRP A 73 -0.09 11.95 -4.68
CA TRP A 73 1.33 12.23 -4.89
C TRP A 73 2.22 11.18 -4.24
N PRO A 74 3.31 10.76 -4.91
CA PRO A 74 4.40 10.02 -4.28
C PRO A 74 5.23 10.90 -3.33
#